data_AF-A0A0B7BRH2-F1
#
_entry.id   AF-A0A0B7BRH2-F1
#
_cell.length_a   1.000
_cell.length_b   1.000
_cell.length_c   1.000
_cell.angle_alpha   90.00
_cell.angle_beta   90.00
_cell.angle_gamma   90.00
#
_symmetry.space_group_name_H-M   'P 1'
#
loop_
_entity.id
_entity.type
_entity.pdbx_description
1 polymer ?
#
loop_
_entity_poly.entity_id
_entity_poly.type
_entity_poly.pdbx_seq_one_letter_code
_entity_poly.pdbx_strand_id
1 'polypeptide(L)'
;MHDSWLSRKAEEIKSFADRHDLKNFYHALKAVYGPTSPSSLPLLSSDGATLLTDRETILLRWSEHFSSILNQPSSINDITINCLRLKSL
;
A
#
# COMPACT_ATOMS: atom_id res chain seq x y z
N MET A 1 25.93 -21.02 17.63
CA MET A 1 26.31 -20.92 16.20
C MET A 1 25.08 -21.04 15.29
N HIS A 2 23.97 -20.35 15.59
CA HIS A 2 22.77 -20.50 14.75
C HIS A 2 22.49 -19.31 13.81
N ASP A 3 23.05 -18.11 14.04
CA ASP A 3 22.72 -16.96 13.18
C ASP A 3 23.85 -15.91 13.04
N SER A 4 25.11 -16.34 12.96
CA SER A 4 26.24 -15.40 12.76
C SER A 4 26.11 -14.55 11.50
N TRP A 5 25.44 -15.08 10.47
CA TRP A 5 25.12 -14.35 9.26
C TRP A 5 24.08 -13.24 9.49
N LEU A 6 22.97 -13.51 10.21
CA LEU A 6 21.95 -12.51 10.50
C LEU A 6 22.48 -11.42 11.44
N SER A 7 23.29 -11.78 12.44
CA SER A 7 23.94 -10.80 13.33
C SER A 7 24.80 -9.82 12.52
N ARG A 8 25.62 -10.34 11.59
CA ARG A 8 26.45 -9.50 10.72
C ARG A 8 25.60 -8.61 9.79
N LYS A 9 24.47 -9.13 9.27
CA LYS A 9 23.54 -8.35 8.45
C LYS A 9 22.86 -7.23 9.25
N ALA A 10 22.50 -7.49 10.50
CA ALA A 10 21.92 -6.48 11.37
C ALA A 10 22.90 -5.33 11.66
N GLU A 11 24.17 -5.64 11.93
CA GLU A 11 25.23 -4.63 12.12
C GLU A 11 25.46 -3.79 10.85
N GLU A 12 25.49 -4.42 9.68
CA GLU A 12 25.64 -3.74 8.39
C GLU A 12 24.48 -2.78 8.11
N ILE A 13 23.22 -3.23 8.27
CA ILE A 13 22.02 -2.42 8.08
C ILE A 13 22.00 -1.23 9.06
N LYS A 14 22.33 -1.48 10.33
CA LYS A 14 22.43 -0.43 11.35
C LYS A 14 23.47 0.63 10.97
N SER A 15 24.65 0.21 10.52
CA SER A 15 25.71 1.13 10.09
C SER A 15 25.29 2.02 8.90
N PHE A 16 24.47 1.52 7.98
CA PHE A 16 23.90 2.36 6.92
C PHE A 16 22.87 3.36 7.44
N ALA A 17 22.02 2.94 8.39
CA ALA A 17 21.05 3.84 9.03
C ALA A 17 21.75 4.98 9.79
N ASP A 18 22.77 4.66 10.59
CA ASP A 18 23.54 5.63 11.37
C ASP A 18 24.24 6.67 10.46
N ARG A 19 24.66 6.25 9.25
CA ARG A 19 25.28 7.11 8.24
C ARG A 19 24.28 7.82 7.32
N HIS A 20 22.98 7.65 7.52
CA HIS A 20 21.91 8.17 6.66
C HIS A 20 22.04 7.72 5.19
N ASP A 21 22.67 6.57 4.94
CA ASP A 21 22.87 6.00 3.62
C ASP A 21 21.67 5.14 3.23
N LEU A 22 20.59 5.82 2.84
CA LEU A 22 19.31 5.19 2.48
C LEU A 22 19.44 4.22 1.31
N LYS A 23 20.36 4.47 0.37
CA LYS A 23 20.57 3.60 -0.79
C LYS A 23 21.10 2.25 -0.34
N ASN A 24 22.20 2.24 0.41
CA ASN A 24 22.80 0.98 0.85
C ASN A 24 21.97 0.29 1.93
N PHE A 25 21.27 1.05 2.79
CA PHE A 25 20.27 0.52 3.71
C PHE A 25 19.20 -0.30 2.97
N TYR A 26 18.60 0.28 1.93
CA TYR A 26 17.56 -0.40 1.14
C TYR A 26 18.11 -1.63 0.39
N HIS A 27 19.32 -1.55 -0.16
CA HIS A 27 19.97 -2.70 -0.80
C HIS A 27 20.25 -3.84 0.19
N ALA A 28 20.77 -3.53 1.38
CA ALA A 28 21.06 -4.52 2.42
C ALA A 28 19.78 -5.18 2.95
N LEU A 29 18.71 -4.40 3.12
CA LEU A 29 17.40 -4.92 3.52
C LEU A 29 16.85 -5.92 2.48
N LYS A 30 16.89 -5.56 1.19
CA LYS A 30 16.47 -6.49 0.12
C LYS A 30 17.27 -7.80 0.09
N ALA A 31 18.55 -7.76 0.43
CA ALA A 31 19.36 -8.99 0.49
C ALA A 31 18.91 -9.97 1.59
N VAL A 32 18.29 -9.47 2.67
CA VAL A 32 17.75 -10.31 3.76
C VAL A 32 16.39 -10.89 3.39
N TYR A 33 15.51 -10.08 2.80
CA TYR A 33 14.17 -10.52 2.41
C TYR A 33 14.13 -11.35 1.12
N GLY A 34 15.25 -11.46 0.40
CA GLY A 34 15.34 -12.19 -0.86
C GLY A 34 14.79 -11.41 -2.05
N PRO A 35 14.59 -12.07 -3.21
CA PRO A 35 13.99 -11.43 -4.38
C PRO A 35 12.66 -10.82 -3.98
N THR A 36 12.53 -9.51 -4.15
CA THR A 36 11.21 -8.87 -4.08
C THR A 36 10.41 -9.46 -5.23
N SER A 37 9.45 -10.34 -4.93
CA SER A 37 8.49 -10.82 -5.94
C SER A 37 7.94 -9.58 -6.65
N PRO A 38 7.85 -9.57 -8.00
CA PRO A 38 7.27 -8.44 -8.70
C PRO A 38 5.92 -8.12 -8.07
N SER A 39 5.82 -6.92 -7.49
CA SER A 39 4.72 -6.56 -6.57
C SER A 39 3.40 -6.32 -7.28
N SER A 40 3.35 -6.56 -8.59
CA SER A 40 2.13 -6.51 -9.37
C SER A 40 1.43 -7.86 -9.23
N LEU A 41 0.80 -8.06 -8.07
CA LEU A 41 -0.09 -9.19 -7.90
C LEU A 41 -1.23 -9.04 -8.91
N PRO A 42 -1.54 -10.09 -9.69
CA PRO A 42 -2.65 -10.03 -10.62
C PRO A 42 -3.96 -9.71 -9.89
N LEU A 43 -4.74 -8.81 -10.44
CA LEU A 43 -5.99 -8.33 -9.85
C LEU A 43 -7.18 -8.82 -10.67
N LEU A 44 -8.32 -9.11 -10.06
CA LEU A 44 -9.54 -9.40 -10.83
C LEU A 44 -10.15 -8.11 -11.39
N SER A 45 -10.70 -8.21 -12.60
CA SER A 45 -11.57 -7.19 -13.20
C SER A 45 -12.81 -6.92 -12.35
N SER A 46 -13.52 -5.82 -12.61
CA SER A 46 -14.69 -5.44 -11.80
C SER A 46 -15.83 -6.45 -11.84
N ASP A 47 -15.93 -7.23 -12.92
CA ASP A 47 -16.89 -8.33 -13.10
C ASP A 47 -16.38 -9.68 -12.57
N GLY A 48 -15.13 -9.73 -12.08
CA GLY A 48 -14.51 -10.93 -11.53
C GLY A 48 -14.12 -11.99 -12.57
N ALA A 49 -14.32 -11.74 -13.87
CA ALA A 49 -14.14 -12.74 -14.92
C ALA A 49 -12.70 -12.84 -15.44
N THR A 50 -11.94 -11.75 -15.37
CA THR A 50 -10.62 -11.64 -16.01
C THR A 50 -9.54 -11.32 -14.97
N LEU A 51 -8.39 -12.00 -15.08
CA LEU A 51 -7.21 -11.71 -14.29
C LEU A 51 -6.34 -10.66 -14.99
N LEU A 52 -6.21 -9.49 -14.39
CA LEU A 52 -5.41 -8.37 -14.86
C LEU A 52 -3.96 -8.53 -14.38
N THR A 53 -3.03 -8.65 -15.33
CA THR A 53 -1.59 -8.83 -15.05
C THR A 53 -0.76 -7.64 -15.49
N ASP A 54 -1.28 -6.81 -16.40
CA ASP A 54 -0.62 -5.61 -16.89
C ASP A 54 -0.74 -4.46 -15.88
N ARG A 55 0.36 -3.72 -15.67
CA ARG A 55 0.44 -2.66 -14.66
C ARG A 55 -0.54 -1.53 -14.91
N GLU A 56 -0.74 -1.12 -16.17
CA GLU A 56 -1.66 -0.03 -16.51
C GLU A 56 -3.10 -0.46 -16.23
N THR A 57 -3.45 -1.69 -16.61
CA THR A 57 -4.78 -2.25 -16.33
C THR A 57 -5.05 -2.40 -14.83
N ILE A 58 -4.04 -2.78 -14.04
CA ILE A 58 -4.15 -2.85 -12.57
C ILE A 58 -4.36 -1.46 -11.97
N LEU A 59 -3.60 -0.46 -12.40
CA LEU A 59 -3.76 0.92 -11.91
C LEU A 59 -5.13 1.51 -12.28
N LEU A 60 -5.62 1.23 -13.48
CA LEU A 60 -6.96 1.63 -13.91
C LEU A 60 -8.03 0.99 -13.01
N ARG A 61 -7.93 -0.32 -12.77
CA ARG A 61 -8.88 -1.03 -11.90
C ARG A 61 -8.89 -0.50 -10.46
N TRP A 62 -7.73 -0.12 -9.92
CA TRP A 62 -7.65 0.57 -8.63
C TRP A 62 -8.38 1.92 -8.66
N SER A 63 -8.19 2.72 -9.71
CA SER A 63 -8.88 4.01 -9.85
C SER A 63 -10.40 3.87 -9.88
N GLU A 64 -10.92 2.86 -10.58
CA GLU A 64 -12.35 2.54 -10.63
C GLU A 64 -12.88 2.15 -9.25
N HIS A 65 -12.17 1.24 -8.57
CA HIS A 65 -12.55 0.75 -7.26
C HIS A 65 -12.60 1.88 -6.23
N PHE A 66 -11.55 2.70 -6.14
CA PHE A 66 -11.54 3.83 -5.22
C PHE A 66 -12.59 4.88 -5.57
N SER A 67 -12.86 5.11 -6.86
CA SER A 67 -13.94 6.02 -7.26
C SER A 67 -15.30 5.53 -6.78
N SER A 68 -15.59 4.23 -6.86
CA SER A 68 -16.85 3.66 -6.36
C SER A 68 -17.02 3.78 -4.84
N ILE A 69 -15.93 3.72 -4.09
CA ILE A 69 -15.95 3.79 -2.62
C ILE A 69 -16.01 5.25 -2.14
N LEU A 70 -15.15 6.11 -2.70
CA LEU A 70 -14.93 7.45 -2.18
C LEU A 70 -15.85 8.51 -2.78
N ASN A 71 -16.31 8.31 -4.02
CA ASN A 71 -17.17 9.26 -4.73
C ASN A 71 -18.63 8.77 -4.78
N GLN A 72 -19.04 7.94 -3.83
CA GLN A 72 -20.43 7.47 -3.77
C GLN A 72 -21.36 8.65 -3.40
N PRO A 73 -22.40 8.93 -4.19
CA PRO A 73 -23.35 9.98 -3.85
C PRO A 73 -24.08 9.63 -2.55
N SER A 74 -23.89 10.45 -1.52
CA SER A 74 -24.61 10.32 -0.26
C SER A 74 -25.97 11.01 -0.34
N SER A 75 -27.06 10.26 -0.12
CA SER A 75 -28.40 10.83 0.07
C SER A 75 -28.58 11.26 1.53
N ILE A 76 -28.18 12.49 1.84
CA ILE A 76 -28.46 13.07 3.17
C ILE A 76 -29.85 13.70 3.11
N ASN A 77 -30.78 13.20 3.92
CA ASN A 77 -32.13 13.75 4.03
C ASN A 77 -32.07 15.15 4.69
N ASP A 78 -32.87 16.09 4.19
CA ASP A 78 -33.01 17.45 4.72
C ASP A 78 -33.35 17.48 6.21
N ILE A 79 -34.09 16.48 6.71
CA ILE A 79 -34.38 16.32 8.15
C ILE A 79 -33.08 16.16 8.94
N THR A 80 -32.15 15.33 8.47
CA THR A 80 -30.85 15.09 9.12
C THR A 80 -29.99 16.36 9.11
N ILE A 81 -30.00 17.12 8.00
CA ILE A 81 -29.30 18.40 7.88
C ILE A 81 -29.87 19.41 8.89
N ASN A 82 -31.19 19.47 9.02
CA ASN A 82 -31.85 20.39 9.96
C ASN A 82 -31.55 20.05 11.42
N CYS A 83 -31.53 18.75 11.77
CA CYS A 83 -31.19 18.28 13.12
C CYS A 83 -29.75 18.63 13.54
N LEU A 84 -28.79 18.64 12.60
CA LEU A 84 -27.41 19.06 12.88
C LEU A 84 -27.32 20.56 13.12
N ARG A 85 -28.04 21.37 12.32
CA ARG A 85 -28.10 22.83 12.46
C ARG A 85 -28.66 23.28 13.80
N LEU A 86 -29.64 22.55 14.33
CA LEU A 86 -30.28 22.89 15.61
C LEU A 86 -29.47 22.50 16.84
N LYS A 87 -28.42 21.69 16.69
CA LYS A 87 -27.53 21.27 17.80
C LYS A 87 -26.31 22.18 18.00
N SER A 88 -26.08 23.17 17.13
CA SER A 88 -24.96 24.12 17.25
C SER A 88 -25.35 25.49 17.86
N LEU A 89 -26.55 25.58 18.44
CA LEU A 89 -27.06 26.71 19.23
C LEU A 89 -27.24 26.24 20.68
#